data_AF-A0A7S7AHS5-F1
#
_entry.id   AF-A0A7S7AHS5-F1
#
_cell.length_a   1.000
_cell.length_b   1.000
_cell.length_c   1.000
_cell.angle_alpha   90.00
_cell.angle_beta   90.00
_cell.angle_gamma   90.00
#
_symmetry.space_group_name_H-M   'P 1'
#
loop_
_entity.id
_entity.type
_entity.pdbx_description
1 polymer ?
#
loop_
_entity_poly.entity_id
_entity_poly.type
_entity_poly.pdbx_seq_one_letter_code
_entity_poly.pdbx_strand_id
1 'polypeptide(L)'
;MTKNQIKAIGLTASRQLNVIQKDVYNRDLVTAINHDQLKTVSASLDDLYGVLDTFYERNLKSCFTEAMEYTELVKKRIDALAEYIRPTRLKTTHISPKQVIQMLDTEQQAMHHLSTLLDAIKIGSTAT
;
A
#
# COMPACT_ATOMS: atom_id res chain seq x y z
N MET A 1 -9.58 -18.45 -7.00
CA MET A 1 -9.40 -17.12 -6.38
C MET A 1 -10.15 -16.08 -7.22
N THR A 2 -10.81 -15.09 -6.63
CA THR A 2 -11.75 -14.18 -7.32
C THR A 2 -11.34 -12.70 -7.19
N LYS A 3 -11.90 -11.83 -8.04
CA LYS A 3 -11.81 -10.35 -7.97
C LYS A 3 -11.98 -9.79 -6.55
N ASN A 4 -12.76 -10.47 -5.71
CA ASN A 4 -13.01 -10.09 -4.32
C ASN A 4 -11.77 -10.22 -3.43
N GLN A 5 -10.87 -11.18 -3.70
CA GLN A 5 -9.64 -11.34 -2.92
C GLN A 5 -8.63 -10.23 -3.22
N ILE A 6 -8.45 -9.86 -4.50
CA ILE A 6 -7.63 -8.71 -4.92
C ILE A 6 -8.08 -7.44 -4.18
N LYS A 7 -9.39 -7.17 -4.19
CA LYS A 7 -9.97 -6.02 -3.49
C LYS A 7 -9.80 -6.10 -1.98
N ALA A 8 -9.98 -7.29 -1.39
CA ALA A 8 -9.86 -7.47 0.05
C ALA A 8 -8.44 -7.17 0.55
N ILE A 9 -7.40 -7.58 -0.19
CA ILE A 9 -6.00 -7.29 0.15
C ILE A 9 -5.74 -5.79 0.07
N GLY A 10 -6.09 -5.14 -1.05
CA GLY A 10 -5.91 -3.69 -1.22
C GLY A 10 -6.65 -2.87 -0.15
N LEU A 11 -7.89 -3.23 0.16
CA LEU A 11 -8.68 -2.56 1.22
C LEU A 11 -8.07 -2.76 2.61
N THR A 12 -7.55 -3.95 2.90
CA THR A 12 -6.88 -4.24 4.18
C THR A 12 -5.63 -3.39 4.33
N ALA A 13 -4.78 -3.32 3.30
CA ALA A 13 -3.59 -2.49 3.29
C ALA A 13 -3.91 -1.00 3.51
N SER A 14 -4.95 -0.47 2.84
CA SER A 14 -5.40 0.92 2.99
C SER A 14 -5.89 1.20 4.41
N ARG A 15 -6.72 0.31 4.97
CA ARG A 15 -7.22 0.43 6.36
C ARG A 15 -6.08 0.42 7.37
N GLN A 16 -5.10 -0.46 7.20
CA GLN A 16 -3.96 -0.54 8.10
C GLN A 16 -3.11 0.73 8.03
N LEU A 17 -2.89 1.28 6.84
CA LEU A 17 -2.19 2.56 6.68
C LEU A 17 -2.93 3.71 7.41
N ASN A 18 -4.27 3.68 7.46
CA ASN A 18 -5.08 4.71 8.14
C ASN A 18 -4.97 4.55 9.66
N VAL A 19 -4.92 3.31 10.15
CA VAL A 19 -4.65 3.01 11.56
C VAL A 19 -3.28 3.57 11.97
N ILE A 20 -2.24 3.38 11.15
CA ILE A 20 -0.90 3.93 11.41
C ILE A 20 -0.96 5.47 11.50
N GLN A 21 -1.61 6.12 10.54
CA GLN A 21 -1.75 7.57 10.53
C GLN A 21 -2.45 8.11 11.78
N LYS A 22 -3.56 7.49 12.18
CA LYS A 22 -4.28 7.86 13.41
C LYS A 22 -3.44 7.63 14.65
N ASP A 23 -2.65 6.56 14.69
CA ASP A 23 -1.77 6.27 15.82
C ASP A 23 -0.69 7.36 15.97
N VAL A 24 -0.02 7.73 14.88
CA VAL A 24 0.99 8.80 14.87
C VAL A 24 0.37 10.14 15.25
N TYR A 25 -0.80 10.47 14.70
CA TYR A 25 -1.53 11.71 15.02
C TYR A 25 -1.94 11.79 16.49
N ASN A 26 -2.57 10.74 17.02
CA ASN A 26 -3.09 10.74 18.39
C ASN A 26 -1.98 10.76 19.45
N ARG A 27 -0.83 10.12 19.15
CA ARG A 27 0.31 10.08 20.06
C ARG A 27 1.23 11.30 19.92
N ASP A 28 1.09 12.04 18.83
CA ASP A 28 2.07 13.03 18.38
C ASP A 28 3.51 12.50 18.45
N LEU A 29 3.68 11.24 18.02
CA LEU A 29 4.96 10.52 18.12
C LEU A 29 5.05 9.44 17.05
N VAL A 30 6.25 9.28 16.50
CA VAL A 30 6.60 8.19 15.58
C VAL A 30 7.40 7.15 16.35
N THR A 31 6.97 5.89 16.28
CA THR A 31 7.53 4.79 17.07
C THR A 31 8.01 3.64 16.20
N ALA A 32 8.81 2.74 16.78
CA ALA A 32 9.22 1.50 16.12
C ALA A 32 8.01 0.62 15.73
N ILE A 33 6.90 0.69 16.48
CA ILE A 33 5.65 0.00 16.13
C ILE A 33 5.12 0.49 14.79
N ASN A 34 5.19 1.79 14.51
CA ASN A 34 4.73 2.34 13.24
C ASN A 34 5.62 1.84 12.07
N HIS A 35 6.92 1.66 12.30
CA HIS A 35 7.82 1.04 11.32
C HIS A 35 7.38 -0.41 11.00
N ASP A 36 7.15 -1.23 12.02
CA ASP A 36 6.74 -2.63 11.84
C ASP A 36 5.37 -2.73 11.15
N GLN A 37 4.45 -1.83 11.48
CA GLN A 37 3.16 -1.74 10.82
C GLN A 37 3.30 -1.36 9.33
N LEU A 38 4.18 -0.41 8.97
CA LEU A 38 4.44 -0.09 7.56
C LEU A 38 5.07 -1.26 6.79
N LYS A 39 5.97 -2.02 7.44
CA LYS A 39 6.51 -3.26 6.85
C LYS A 39 5.41 -4.29 6.58
N THR A 40 4.40 -4.36 7.44
CA THR A 40 3.22 -5.22 7.24
C THR A 40 2.37 -4.76 6.06
N VAL A 41 2.16 -3.44 5.90
CA VAL A 41 1.45 -2.89 4.73
C VAL A 41 2.22 -3.17 3.44
N SER A 42 3.55 -3.01 3.45
CA SER A 42 4.41 -3.34 2.31
C SER A 42 4.30 -4.81 1.91
N ALA A 43 4.33 -5.72 2.89
CA ALA A 43 4.11 -7.15 2.62
C ALA A 43 2.73 -7.44 2.02
N SER A 44 1.67 -6.76 2.49
CA SER A 44 0.33 -6.90 1.90
C SER A 44 0.26 -6.41 0.45
N LEU A 45 1.03 -5.38 0.09
CA LEU A 45 1.14 -4.91 -1.30
C LEU A 45 1.96 -5.86 -2.18
N ASP A 46 2.97 -6.53 -1.60
CA ASP A 46 3.72 -7.59 -2.27
C ASP A 46 2.80 -8.79 -2.58
N ASP A 47 1.98 -9.20 -1.61
CA ASP A 47 0.96 -10.23 -1.80
C ASP A 47 -0.07 -9.83 -2.88
N LEU A 48 -0.53 -8.57 -2.85
CA LEU A 48 -1.43 -8.03 -3.88
C LEU A 48 -0.79 -8.12 -5.27
N TYR A 49 0.48 -7.73 -5.39
CA TYR A 49 1.21 -7.81 -6.65
C TYR A 49 1.31 -9.26 -7.14
N GLY A 50 1.68 -10.21 -6.28
CA GLY A 50 1.76 -11.62 -6.64
C GLY A 50 0.42 -12.22 -7.10
N VAL A 51 -0.69 -11.78 -6.49
CA VAL A 51 -2.03 -12.16 -6.96
C VAL A 51 -2.32 -11.54 -8.33
N LEU A 52 -2.05 -10.24 -8.52
CA LEU A 52 -2.24 -9.57 -9.80
C LEU A 52 -1.42 -10.22 -10.91
N ASP A 53 -0.16 -10.57 -10.65
CA ASP A 53 0.75 -11.24 -11.59
C ASP A 53 0.21 -12.61 -12.04
N THR A 54 -0.29 -13.40 -11.10
CA THR A 54 -0.94 -14.68 -11.41
C THR A 54 -2.14 -14.50 -12.37
N PHE A 55 -2.90 -13.41 -12.26
CA PHE A 55 -3.98 -13.12 -13.19
C PHE A 55 -3.48 -12.48 -14.49
N TYR A 56 -2.44 -11.66 -14.44
CA TYR A 56 -1.79 -11.05 -15.59
C TYR A 56 -1.32 -12.10 -16.59
N GLU A 57 -0.69 -13.18 -16.11
CA GLU A 57 -0.26 -14.29 -16.96
C GLU A 57 -1.42 -15.07 -17.60
N ARG A 58 -2.60 -15.06 -16.96
CA ARG A 58 -3.77 -15.86 -17.35
C ARG A 58 -4.84 -15.10 -18.13
N ASN A 59 -4.74 -13.77 -18.24
CA ASN A 59 -5.77 -12.90 -18.81
C ASN A 59 -5.17 -11.89 -19.80
N LEU A 60 -6.01 -11.00 -20.33
CA LEU A 60 -5.56 -9.88 -21.17
C LEU A 60 -4.69 -8.93 -20.33
N LYS A 61 -3.37 -9.00 -20.54
CA LYS A 61 -2.34 -8.24 -19.82
C LYS A 61 -2.66 -6.76 -19.63
N SER A 62 -3.18 -6.10 -20.67
CA SER A 62 -3.52 -4.68 -20.64
C SER A 62 -4.58 -4.30 -19.60
N CYS A 63 -5.40 -5.24 -19.13
CA CYS A 63 -6.35 -5.00 -18.05
C CYS A 63 -5.72 -4.90 -16.65
N PHE A 64 -4.45 -5.28 -16.51
CA PHE A 64 -3.77 -5.42 -15.22
C PHE A 64 -2.50 -4.57 -15.11
N THR A 65 -1.86 -4.20 -16.23
CA THR A 65 -0.59 -3.45 -16.26
C THR A 65 -0.59 -2.24 -15.33
N GLU A 66 -1.57 -1.34 -15.49
CA GLU A 66 -1.62 -0.10 -14.71
C GLU A 66 -1.77 -0.37 -13.21
N ALA A 67 -2.63 -1.32 -12.83
CA ALA A 67 -2.81 -1.71 -11.43
C ALA A 67 -1.54 -2.33 -10.82
N MET A 68 -0.79 -3.12 -11.60
CA MET A 68 0.46 -3.73 -11.15
C MET A 68 1.56 -2.69 -10.95
N GLU A 69 1.79 -1.83 -11.96
CA GLU A 69 2.77 -0.74 -11.89
C GLU A 69 2.47 0.19 -10.72
N TYR A 70 1.19 0.53 -10.52
CA TYR A 70 0.77 1.38 -9.43
C TYR A 70 0.91 0.69 -8.06
N THR A 71 0.63 -0.62 -7.96
CA THR A 71 0.87 -1.39 -6.74
C THR A 71 2.34 -1.36 -6.34
N GLU A 72 3.24 -1.57 -7.30
CA GLU A 72 4.69 -1.52 -7.07
C GLU A 72 5.17 -0.12 -6.66
N LEU A 73 4.62 0.93 -7.29
CA LEU A 73 4.91 2.32 -6.93
C LEU A 73 4.53 2.63 -5.48
N VAL A 74 3.31 2.29 -5.07
CA VAL A 74 2.85 2.53 -3.69
C VAL A 74 3.69 1.72 -2.70
N LYS A 75 3.99 0.47 -3.02
CA LYS A 75 4.86 -0.37 -2.18
C LYS A 75 6.24 0.29 -1.97
N LYS A 76 6.88 0.76 -3.04
CA LYS A 76 8.19 1.45 -2.96
C LYS A 76 8.14 2.69 -2.07
N ARG A 77 7.05 3.47 -2.15
CA ARG A 77 6.88 4.66 -1.30
C ARG A 77 6.67 4.30 0.17
N ILE A 78 5.87 3.25 0.44
CA ILE A 78 5.70 2.73 1.80
C ILE A 78 7.00 2.15 2.36
N ASP A 79 7.78 1.42 1.57
CA ASP A 79 9.10 0.93 1.95
C ASP A 79 10.06 2.10 2.26
N ALA A 80 10.05 3.15 1.45
CA ALA A 80 10.84 4.36 1.68
C ALA A 80 10.41 5.09 2.97
N LEU A 81 9.10 5.16 3.25
CA LEU A 81 8.59 5.73 4.49
C LEU A 81 8.99 4.89 5.71
N ALA A 82 8.88 3.56 5.61
CA ALA A 82 9.31 2.65 6.67
C ALA A 82 10.80 2.82 6.97
N GLU A 83 11.63 2.93 5.92
CA GLU A 83 13.07 3.20 6.06
C GLU A 83 13.35 4.59 6.64
N TYR A 84 12.56 5.59 6.24
CA TYR A 84 12.65 6.94 6.79
C TYR A 84 12.40 6.96 8.30
N ILE A 85 11.49 6.13 8.81
CA ILE A 85 11.17 6.00 10.25
C ILE A 85 11.82 4.80 10.94
N ARG A 86 12.88 4.21 10.36
CA ARG A 86 13.51 3.00 10.91
C ARG A 86 13.96 3.18 12.38
N PRO A 87 13.92 2.13 13.22
CA PRO A 87 14.18 2.25 14.65
C PRO A 87 15.53 2.85 15.02
N THR A 88 16.58 2.58 14.26
CA THR A 88 17.91 3.16 14.49
C THR A 88 17.93 4.66 14.31
N ARG A 89 17.18 5.19 13.34
CA ARG A 89 17.07 6.63 13.08
C ARG A 89 16.21 7.34 14.10
N LEU A 90 15.12 6.71 14.57
CA LEU A 90 14.28 7.25 15.65
C LEU A 90 15.08 7.50 16.94
N LYS A 91 16.13 6.71 17.20
CA LYS A 91 17.02 6.88 18.36
C LYS A 91 18.00 8.05 18.25
N THR A 92 18.32 8.46 17.02
CA THR A 92 19.43 9.41 16.76
C THR A 92 18.97 10.71 16.12
N THR A 93 17.74 10.78 15.65
CA THR A 93 17.24 11.90 14.85
C THR A 93 15.80 12.18 15.22
N HIS A 94 15.50 13.45 15.48
CA HIS A 94 14.13 13.88 15.63
C HIS A 94 13.37 13.73 14.30
N ILE A 95 12.30 12.94 14.31
CA ILE A 95 11.38 12.78 13.19
C ILE A 95 10.08 13.48 13.56
N SER A 96 9.66 14.44 12.74
CA SER A 96 8.41 15.17 12.98
C SER A 96 7.20 14.26 12.71
N PRO A 97 6.32 14.02 13.72
CA PRO A 97 5.07 13.28 13.52
C PRO A 97 4.21 13.93 12.44
N LYS A 98 4.14 15.27 12.41
CA LYS A 98 3.44 16.03 11.37
C LYS A 98 3.93 15.70 9.96
N GLN A 99 5.24 15.62 9.76
CA GLN A 99 5.80 15.26 8.46
C GLN A 99 5.43 13.83 8.05
N VAL A 100 5.50 12.88 9.00
CA VAL A 100 5.11 11.49 8.75
C VAL A 100 3.62 11.37 8.42
N ILE A 101 2.76 12.13 9.09
CA ILE A 101 1.31 12.17 8.79
C ILE A 101 1.07 12.68 7.37
N GLN A 102 1.76 13.74 6.93
CA GLN A 102 1.64 14.25 5.55
C GLN A 102 2.08 13.22 4.49
N MET A 103 3.14 12.45 4.79
CA MET A 103 3.56 11.34 3.93
C MET A 103 2.48 10.24 3.90
N LEU A 104 1.94 9.86 5.07
CA LEU A 104 0.86 8.86 5.17
C LEU A 104 -0.42 9.30 4.44
N ASP A 105 -0.79 10.58 4.49
CA ASP A 105 -1.91 11.15 3.73
C ASP A 105 -1.72 10.98 2.22
N THR A 106 -0.50 11.21 1.74
CA THR A 106 -0.15 11.02 0.32
C THR A 106 -0.30 9.55 -0.07
N GLU A 107 0.17 8.63 0.78
CA GLU A 107 0.04 7.20 0.52
C GLU A 107 -1.41 6.71 0.66
N GLN A 108 -2.24 7.33 1.50
CA GLN A 108 -3.69 7.06 1.53
C GLN A 108 -4.37 7.43 0.23
N GLN A 109 -4.08 8.60 -0.32
CA GLN A 109 -4.61 9.02 -1.62
C GLN A 109 -4.16 8.06 -2.73
N ALA A 110 -2.92 7.61 -2.70
CA ALA A 110 -2.42 6.62 -3.64
C ALA A 110 -3.15 5.27 -3.48
N MET A 111 -3.36 4.79 -2.25
CA MET A 111 -4.14 3.58 -1.98
C MET A 111 -5.59 3.69 -2.47
N HIS A 112 -6.22 4.86 -2.35
CA HIS A 112 -7.55 5.11 -2.91
C HIS A 112 -7.54 5.04 -4.44
N HIS A 113 -6.54 5.63 -5.09
CA HIS A 113 -6.39 5.51 -6.54
C HIS A 113 -6.18 4.06 -6.98
N LEU A 114 -5.31 3.32 -6.28
CA LEU A 114 -5.10 1.90 -6.51
C LEU A 114 -6.42 1.12 -6.41
N SER A 115 -7.25 1.40 -5.39
CA SER A 115 -8.57 0.76 -5.27
C SER A 115 -9.44 0.97 -6.51
N THR A 116 -9.44 2.18 -7.09
CA THR A 116 -10.17 2.47 -8.33
C THR A 116 -9.64 1.66 -9.51
N LEU A 117 -8.31 1.52 -9.63
CA LEU A 117 -7.70 0.69 -10.67
C LEU A 117 -8.09 -0.79 -10.50
N LEU A 118 -8.04 -1.32 -9.28
CA LEU A 118 -8.45 -2.69 -8.98
C LEU A 118 -9.95 -2.92 -9.26
N ASP A 119 -10.79 -1.91 -9.05
CA ASP A 119 -12.22 -1.95 -9.38
C ASP A 119 -12.46 -2.03 -10.89
N ALA A 120 -11.65 -1.32 -11.67
CA ALA A 120 -11.71 -1.27 -13.12
C ALA A 120 -11.25 -2.56 -13.83
N ILE A 121 -10.50 -3.43 -13.15
CA ILE A 121 -10.06 -4.73 -13.70
C ILE A 121 -11.28 -5.55 -14.15
N LYS A 122 -11.33 -5.86 -15.45
CA LYS A 122 -12.32 -6.77 -16.04
C LYS A 122 -11.72 -8.18 -16.11
N ILE A 123 -12.22 -9.10 -15.29
CA ILE A 123 -11.85 -10.51 -15.35
C ILE A 123 -12.87 -11.22 -16.24
N GLY A 124 -12.41 -11.88 -17.30
CA GLY A 124 -13.28 -12.69 -18.18
C GLY A 124 -14.01 -11.95 -19.31
N SER A 125 -13.67 -10.69 -19.61
CA SER A 125 -14.14 -10.03 -20.83
C SER A 125 -13.40 -10.63 -22.02
N THR A 126 -13.97 -11.64 -22.67
CA THR A 126 -13.56 -12.03 -24.03
C THR A 126 -13.61 -10.79 -24.91
N ALA A 127 -12.53 -10.48 -25.60
CA ALA A 127 -12.54 -9.47 -26.65
C ALA A 127 -13.58 -9.90 -27.69
N THR A 128 -14.72 -9.21 -27.73
CA THR A 128 -15.67 -9.26 -28.85
C THR A 128 -15.19 -8.35 -29.95
#